data_AF-A0A9D1XMY8-F1
#
_entry.id   AF-A0A9D1XMY8-F1
#
_cell.length_a   1.000
_cell.length_b   1.000
_cell.length_c   1.000
_cell.angle_alpha   90.00
_cell.angle_beta   90.00
_cell.angle_gamma   90.00
#
_symmetry.space_group_name_H-M   'P 1'
#
loop_
_entity.id
_entity.type
_entity.pdbx_description
1 polymer ?
#
loop_
_entity_poly.entity_id
_entity_poly.type
_entity_poly.pdbx_seq_one_letter_code
_entity_poly.pdbx_strand_id
1 'polypeptide(L)'
;MKKLLTLAQLKRDVKSEKLEGLMVIRCGKSPVPEKYNKWRKIVPVNTRDFGFVNDDGKISHLSYPKASLLEYYDNDSLLIFDPGYRELNTKEQNIIDRWNTIEKTDEYKKLVDLDLQRDTNISYFKKINFFKDNDVEYLVSLSNKKRGMVGAFVDGKLMVRDEKVKGELSMVYLIRKRKDN
;
A
#
# COMPACT_ATOMS: atom_id res chain seq x y z
N MET A 1 12.91 -12.56 23.83
CA MET A 1 12.17 -12.11 22.63
C MET A 1 11.80 -10.66 22.80
N LYS A 2 12.03 -9.82 21.79
CA LYS A 2 11.65 -8.40 21.83
C LYS A 2 10.14 -8.26 21.63
N LYS A 3 9.52 -7.32 22.34
CA LYS A 3 8.06 -7.18 22.41
C LYS A 3 7.53 -6.49 21.15
N LEU A 4 6.63 -7.16 20.43
CA LEU A 4 5.86 -6.55 19.35
C LEU A 4 4.82 -5.60 19.95
N LEU A 5 4.81 -4.36 19.46
CA LEU A 5 3.92 -3.30 19.87
C LEU A 5 2.96 -2.95 18.72
N THR A 6 1.80 -2.44 19.10
CA THR A 6 0.74 -2.00 18.17
C THR A 6 1.09 -0.68 17.50
N LEU A 7 0.45 -0.40 16.36
CA LEU A 7 0.53 0.92 15.71
C LEU A 7 0.10 2.07 16.65
N ALA A 8 -0.86 1.84 17.55
CA ALA A 8 -1.28 2.83 18.53
C ALA A 8 -0.17 3.15 19.53
N GLN A 9 0.59 2.14 19.97
CA GLN A 9 1.77 2.32 20.80
C GLN A 9 2.87 3.07 20.05
N LEU A 10 3.14 2.72 18.78
CA LEU A 10 4.07 3.49 17.94
C LEU A 10 3.66 4.97 17.88
N LYS A 11 2.39 5.28 17.60
CA LYS A 11 1.89 6.66 17.56
C LYS A 11 2.08 7.38 18.90
N ARG A 12 1.89 6.69 20.03
CA ARG A 12 2.13 7.24 21.36
C ARG A 12 3.61 7.53 21.59
N ASP A 13 4.48 6.60 21.22
CA ASP A 13 5.92 6.75 21.40
C ASP A 13 6.48 7.86 20.50
N VAL A 14 6.00 7.97 19.26
CA VAL A 14 6.33 9.10 18.36
C VAL A 14 5.92 10.44 18.97
N LYS A 15 4.70 10.54 19.54
CA LYS A 15 4.22 11.75 20.21
C LYS A 15 5.06 12.13 21.44
N SER A 16 5.76 11.17 22.06
CA SER A 16 6.65 11.47 23.17
C SER A 16 7.93 12.20 22.73
N GLU A 17 8.23 12.19 21.42
CA GLU A 17 9.45 12.77 20.82
C GLU A 17 10.78 12.24 21.38
N LYS A 18 10.72 11.09 22.04
CA LYS A 18 11.87 10.40 22.63
C LYS A 18 12.36 9.25 21.76
N LEU A 19 11.98 9.18 20.50
CA LEU A 19 12.43 8.13 19.59
C LEU A 19 13.44 8.68 18.57
N GLU A 20 14.41 7.83 18.24
CA GLU A 20 15.29 8.00 17.09
C GLU A 20 15.19 6.77 16.19
N GLY A 21 15.38 6.98 14.90
CA GLY A 21 15.43 5.90 13.92
C GLY A 21 16.60 6.00 12.96
N LEU A 22 17.15 4.85 12.60
CA LEU A 22 18.20 4.66 11.60
C LEU A 22 17.66 3.78 10.48
N MET A 23 17.63 4.29 9.25
CA MET A 23 17.16 3.52 8.10
C MET A 23 18.26 2.55 7.64
N VAL A 24 17.92 1.25 7.56
CA VAL A 24 18.86 0.19 7.13
C VAL A 24 18.42 -0.51 5.85
N ILE A 25 17.13 -0.45 5.50
CA ILE A 25 16.60 -0.90 4.20
C ILE A 25 15.67 0.17 3.64
N ARG A 26 15.82 0.48 2.35
CA ARG A 26 14.96 1.43 1.61
C ARG A 26 14.49 0.83 0.30
N CYS A 27 13.17 0.74 0.11
CA CYS A 27 12.55 0.15 -1.08
C CYS A 27 13.09 -1.26 -1.38
N GLY A 28 13.20 -2.09 -0.33
CA GLY A 28 13.72 -3.46 -0.41
C GLY A 28 15.23 -3.56 -0.68
N LYS A 29 15.97 -2.45 -0.70
CA LYS A 29 17.40 -2.42 -1.06
C LYS A 29 18.29 -1.91 0.07
N SER A 30 19.52 -2.43 0.05
CA SER A 30 20.68 -2.05 0.88
C SER A 30 21.94 -2.10 -0.01
N PRO A 31 22.95 -1.22 0.18
CA PRO A 31 23.07 -0.19 1.22
C PRO A 31 22.14 1.01 0.98
N VAL A 32 21.73 1.64 2.09
CA VAL A 32 20.94 2.86 2.07
C VAL A 32 21.87 4.07 1.85
N PRO A 33 21.49 5.09 1.07
CA PRO A 33 22.29 6.31 0.92
C PRO A 33 22.70 6.92 2.27
N GLU A 34 23.95 7.38 2.39
CA GLU A 34 24.54 7.85 3.65
C GLU A 34 23.69 8.91 4.37
N LYS A 35 23.05 9.80 3.60
CA LYS A 35 22.14 10.84 4.13
C LYS A 35 20.97 10.28 4.95
N TYR A 36 20.60 9.02 4.77
CA TYR A 36 19.53 8.35 5.52
C TYR A 36 20.06 7.32 6.52
N ASN A 37 21.33 6.90 6.37
CA ASN A 37 22.02 5.95 7.23
C ASN A 37 22.61 6.64 8.49
N LYS A 38 21.81 7.50 9.13
CA LYS A 38 22.13 8.14 10.41
C LYS A 38 20.93 8.05 11.36
N TRP A 39 21.21 8.07 12.66
CA TRP A 39 20.17 8.20 13.68
C TRP A 39 19.52 9.58 13.58
N ARG A 40 18.21 9.59 13.36
CA ARG A 40 17.42 10.82 13.21
C ARG A 40 16.31 10.85 14.23
N LYS A 41 16.07 12.03 14.82
CA LYS A 41 14.94 12.26 15.72
C LYS A 41 13.64 11.97 14.98
N ILE A 42 12.77 11.18 15.60
CA ILE A 42 11.42 10.93 15.11
C ILE A 42 10.48 11.94 15.77
N VAL A 43 9.69 12.62 14.95
CA VAL A 43 8.74 13.66 15.39
C VAL A 43 7.32 13.35 14.88
N PRO A 44 6.28 13.70 15.65
CA PRO A 44 4.93 13.68 15.13
C PRO A 44 4.78 14.75 14.05
N VAL A 45 4.10 14.42 12.95
CA VAL A 45 3.76 15.39 11.90
C VAL A 45 2.26 15.64 11.89
N ASN A 46 1.48 14.58 11.71
CA ASN A 46 0.03 14.64 11.75
C ASN A 46 -0.54 13.28 12.23
N THR A 47 -1.84 13.05 12.09
CA THR A 47 -2.47 11.80 12.56
C THR A 47 -2.15 10.57 11.70
N ARG A 48 -1.68 10.79 10.47
CA ARG A 48 -1.39 9.81 9.42
C ARG A 48 0.10 9.62 9.14
N ASP A 49 0.94 10.57 9.54
CA ASP A 49 2.37 10.58 9.23
C ASP A 49 3.21 10.95 10.44
N PHE A 50 4.46 10.50 10.41
CA PHE A 50 5.53 10.94 11.29
C PHE A 50 6.77 11.31 10.47
N GLY A 51 7.69 12.03 11.10
CA GLY A 51 8.81 12.64 10.43
C GLY A 51 10.15 12.19 11.01
N PHE A 52 11.17 12.15 10.15
CA PHE A 52 12.57 12.05 10.56
C PHE A 52 13.26 13.38 10.30
N VAL A 53 13.78 14.00 11.35
CA VAL A 53 14.51 15.27 11.26
C VAL A 53 15.94 15.01 10.78
N ASN A 54 16.38 15.70 9.73
CA ASN A 54 17.76 15.62 9.26
C ASN A 54 18.67 16.64 9.98
N ASP A 55 19.96 16.61 9.68
CA ASP A 55 20.97 17.49 10.28
C ASP A 55 20.68 18.99 10.01
N ASP A 56 19.99 19.32 8.91
CA ASP A 56 19.58 20.68 8.54
C ASP A 56 18.23 21.12 9.16
N GLY A 57 17.63 20.29 10.01
CA GLY A 57 16.30 20.55 10.60
C GLY A 57 15.10 20.31 9.67
N LYS A 58 15.31 19.86 8.43
CA LYS A 58 14.25 19.47 7.49
C LYS A 58 13.65 18.11 7.86
N ILE A 59 12.36 17.94 7.59
CA ILE A 59 11.60 16.74 7.96
C ILE A 59 11.37 15.88 6.72
N SER A 60 11.81 14.61 6.78
CA SER A 60 11.41 13.58 5.82
C SER A 60 10.17 12.85 6.34
N HIS A 61 9.09 12.86 5.57
CA HIS A 61 7.81 12.30 5.99
C HIS A 61 7.73 10.80 5.69
N LEU A 62 7.12 10.06 6.61
CA LEU A 62 6.72 8.67 6.43
C LEU A 62 5.29 8.49 6.93
N SER A 63 4.41 8.12 6.01
CA SER A 63 3.04 7.78 6.35
C SER A 63 2.97 6.48 7.13
N TYR A 64 2.12 6.42 8.14
CA TYR A 64 1.77 5.19 8.83
C TYR A 64 1.07 4.25 7.84
N PRO A 65 1.68 3.09 7.50
CA PRO A 65 0.98 2.03 6.80
C PRO A 65 -0.18 1.50 7.64
N LYS A 66 -1.04 0.67 7.04
CA LYS A 66 -1.97 -0.13 7.83
C LYS A 66 -1.21 -1.01 8.82
N ALA A 67 -1.82 -1.28 9.98
CA ALA A 67 -1.22 -2.12 11.01
C ALA A 67 -0.85 -3.53 10.51
N SER A 68 -1.55 -4.04 9.50
CA SER A 68 -1.22 -5.30 8.83
C SER A 68 0.13 -5.26 8.08
N LEU A 69 0.63 -4.09 7.70
CA LEU A 69 1.86 -3.89 6.92
C LEU A 69 3.00 -3.30 7.75
N LEU A 70 2.87 -3.29 9.07
CA LEU A 70 3.83 -2.67 9.96
C LEU A 70 4.06 -3.55 11.18
N GLU A 71 5.33 -3.74 11.52
CA GLU A 71 5.75 -4.37 12.77
C GLU A 71 6.65 -3.41 13.52
N TYR A 72 6.33 -3.16 14.78
CA TYR A 72 7.10 -2.27 15.66
C TYR A 72 7.57 -3.05 16.88
N TYR A 73 8.86 -3.28 16.99
CA TYR A 73 9.48 -3.95 18.13
C TYR A 73 10.10 -2.93 19.08
N ASP A 74 9.75 -3.04 20.36
CA ASP A 74 10.19 -2.09 21.39
C ASP A 74 11.72 -1.95 21.45
N ASN A 75 12.22 -0.72 21.31
CA ASN A 75 13.64 -0.36 21.30
C ASN A 75 14.50 -1.24 20.38
N ASP A 76 13.98 -1.56 19.21
CA ASP A 76 14.69 -2.39 18.25
C ASP A 76 14.47 -1.97 16.82
N SER A 77 13.26 -2.17 16.31
CA SER A 77 13.05 -2.10 14.87
C SER A 77 11.62 -1.74 14.50
N LEU A 78 11.52 -1.07 13.36
CA LEU A 78 10.27 -0.76 12.67
C LEU A 78 10.38 -1.31 11.25
N LEU A 79 9.58 -2.33 10.97
CA LEU A 79 9.53 -3.01 9.68
C LEU A 79 8.26 -2.59 8.96
N ILE A 80 8.40 -2.23 7.69
CA ILE A 80 7.30 -1.82 6.84
C ILE A 80 7.30 -2.68 5.60
N PHE A 81 6.15 -3.30 5.35
CA PHE A 81 5.95 -4.22 4.24
C PHE A 81 5.14 -3.54 3.14
N ASP A 82 5.43 -3.89 1.89
CA ASP A 82 4.56 -3.56 0.78
C ASP A 82 3.29 -4.44 0.85
N PRO A 83 2.13 -3.94 0.36
CA PRO A 83 0.94 -4.77 0.18
C PRO A 83 1.25 -5.96 -0.74
N GLY A 84 0.95 -7.16 -0.26
CA GLY A 84 1.14 -8.41 -1.00
C GLY A 84 0.05 -8.65 -2.03
N TYR A 85 0.31 -9.63 -2.92
CA TYR A 85 -0.66 -10.11 -3.90
C TYR A 85 -1.36 -11.37 -3.38
N ARG A 86 -2.66 -11.47 -3.66
CA ARG A 86 -3.46 -12.68 -3.45
C ARG A 86 -4.26 -13.00 -4.69
N GLU A 87 -4.65 -14.26 -4.81
CA GLU A 87 -5.59 -14.69 -5.83
C GLU A 87 -6.98 -14.08 -5.60
N LEU A 88 -7.79 -14.09 -6.66
CA LEU A 88 -9.20 -13.77 -6.56
C LEU A 88 -9.90 -14.78 -5.66
N ASN A 89 -10.72 -14.30 -4.74
CA ASN A 89 -11.62 -15.20 -4.02
C ASN A 89 -12.78 -15.66 -4.92
N THR A 90 -13.56 -16.63 -4.45
CA THR A 90 -14.68 -17.20 -5.21
C THR A 90 -15.68 -16.15 -5.70
N LYS A 91 -16.00 -15.14 -4.87
CA LYS A 91 -16.93 -14.07 -5.27
C LYS A 91 -16.33 -13.23 -6.39
N GLU A 92 -15.08 -12.80 -6.24
CA GLU A 92 -14.35 -11.99 -7.24
C GLU A 92 -14.24 -12.74 -8.57
N GLN A 93 -13.88 -14.03 -8.53
CA GLN A 93 -13.78 -14.88 -9.71
C GLN A 93 -15.13 -15.00 -10.43
N ASN A 94 -16.23 -15.26 -9.70
CA ASN A 94 -17.56 -15.32 -10.29
C ASN A 94 -17.97 -14.02 -11.00
N ILE A 95 -17.58 -12.86 -10.48
CA ILE A 95 -17.86 -11.57 -11.14
C ILE A 95 -17.03 -11.41 -12.41
N ILE A 96 -15.75 -11.78 -12.39
CA ILE A 96 -14.89 -11.78 -13.56
C ILE A 96 -15.46 -12.72 -14.64
N ASP A 97 -15.89 -13.92 -14.28
CA ASP A 97 -16.43 -14.89 -15.22
C ASP A 97 -17.72 -14.37 -15.88
N ARG A 98 -18.62 -13.77 -15.09
CA ARG A 98 -19.84 -13.10 -15.61
C ARG A 98 -19.48 -11.99 -16.59
N TRP A 99 -18.48 -11.17 -16.26
CA TRP A 99 -18.03 -10.11 -17.14
C TRP A 99 -17.42 -10.65 -18.45
N ASN A 100 -16.62 -11.72 -18.36
CA ASN A 100 -16.06 -12.38 -19.54
C ASN A 100 -17.15 -12.96 -20.45
N THR A 101 -18.30 -13.38 -19.91
CA THR A 101 -19.47 -13.74 -20.72
C THR A 101 -20.07 -12.53 -21.42
N ILE A 102 -20.22 -11.40 -20.73
CA ILE A 102 -20.73 -10.14 -21.31
C ILE A 102 -19.81 -9.66 -22.44
N GLU A 103 -18.49 -9.67 -22.25
CA GLU A 103 -17.52 -9.24 -23.27
C GLU A 103 -17.60 -10.05 -24.57
N LYS A 104 -18.05 -11.31 -24.49
CA LYS A 104 -18.20 -12.20 -25.66
C LYS A 104 -19.50 -11.98 -26.44
N THR A 105 -20.46 -11.23 -25.89
CA THR A 105 -21.74 -10.97 -26.56
C THR A 105 -21.57 -10.05 -27.77
N ASP A 106 -22.38 -10.26 -28.81
CA ASP A 106 -22.32 -9.42 -30.01
C ASP A 106 -22.78 -7.98 -29.74
N GLU A 107 -23.68 -7.79 -28.76
CA GLU A 107 -24.06 -6.45 -28.29
C GLU A 107 -22.84 -5.69 -27.74
N TYR A 108 -22.05 -6.34 -26.88
CA TYR A 108 -20.87 -5.70 -26.31
C TYR A 108 -19.79 -5.43 -27.34
N LYS A 109 -19.56 -6.37 -28.28
CA LYS A 109 -18.62 -6.16 -29.40
C LYS A 109 -19.00 -4.94 -30.24
N LYS A 110 -20.29 -4.77 -30.55
CA LYS A 110 -20.78 -3.57 -31.27
C LYS A 110 -20.52 -2.28 -30.50
N LEU A 111 -20.62 -2.28 -29.16
CA LEU A 111 -20.28 -1.12 -28.34
C LEU A 111 -18.78 -0.78 -28.42
N VAL A 112 -17.92 -1.80 -28.39
CA VAL A 112 -16.47 -1.62 -28.56
C VAL A 112 -16.16 -1.07 -29.96
N ASP A 113 -16.80 -1.59 -31.00
CA ASP A 113 -16.63 -1.09 -32.37
C ASP A 113 -17.07 0.38 -32.50
N LEU A 114 -18.17 0.76 -31.84
CA LEU A 114 -18.63 2.15 -31.79
C LEU A 114 -17.63 3.07 -31.07
N ASP A 115 -17.06 2.62 -29.95
CA ASP A 115 -16.01 3.35 -29.24
C ASP A 115 -14.81 3.63 -30.14
N LEU A 116 -14.36 2.63 -30.91
CA LEU A 116 -13.26 2.78 -31.87
C LEU A 116 -13.58 3.74 -33.02
N GLN A 117 -14.82 3.70 -33.54
CA GLN A 117 -15.22 4.51 -34.68
C GLN A 117 -15.51 5.98 -34.33
N ARG A 118 -16.01 6.23 -33.11
CA ARG A 118 -16.55 7.53 -32.70
C ARG A 118 -15.76 8.21 -31.59
N ASP A 119 -14.61 7.65 -31.22
CA ASP A 119 -13.79 8.11 -30.10
C ASP A 119 -14.63 8.25 -28.81
N THR A 120 -15.48 7.25 -28.55
CA THR A 120 -16.30 7.17 -27.34
C THR A 120 -15.71 6.15 -26.35
N ASN A 121 -16.25 6.15 -25.13
CA ASN A 121 -15.80 5.29 -24.03
C ASN A 121 -16.99 4.58 -23.34
N ILE A 122 -18.02 4.25 -24.10
CA ILE A 122 -19.27 3.66 -23.61
C ILE A 122 -19.01 2.25 -23.06
N SER A 123 -18.23 1.43 -23.77
CA SER A 123 -17.88 0.08 -23.34
C SER A 123 -17.05 0.11 -22.04
N TYR A 124 -16.11 1.07 -21.94
CA TYR A 124 -15.33 1.30 -20.72
C TYR A 124 -16.22 1.64 -19.52
N PHE A 125 -17.15 2.59 -19.67
CA PHE A 125 -18.04 2.95 -18.56
C PHE A 125 -19.05 1.84 -18.24
N LYS A 126 -19.51 1.06 -19.23
CA LYS A 126 -20.33 -0.15 -18.98
C LYS A 126 -19.58 -1.15 -18.11
N LYS A 127 -18.28 -1.37 -18.37
CA LYS A 127 -17.39 -2.19 -17.53
C LYS A 127 -17.28 -1.62 -16.12
N ILE A 128 -16.88 -0.36 -15.98
CA ILE A 128 -16.70 0.28 -14.67
C ILE A 128 -17.97 0.17 -13.83
N ASN A 129 -19.13 0.47 -14.41
CA ASN A 129 -20.41 0.40 -13.71
C ASN A 129 -20.74 -1.04 -13.27
N PHE A 130 -20.55 -2.04 -14.13
CA PHE A 130 -20.77 -3.43 -13.77
C PHE A 130 -19.98 -3.86 -12.53
N PHE A 131 -18.69 -3.55 -12.45
CA PHE A 131 -17.88 -3.92 -11.29
C PHE A 131 -18.21 -3.08 -10.05
N LYS A 132 -18.58 -1.81 -10.24
CA LYS A 132 -19.06 -0.94 -9.16
C LYS A 132 -20.35 -1.46 -8.53
N ASP A 133 -21.32 -1.86 -9.34
CA ASP A 133 -22.61 -2.40 -8.90
C ASP A 133 -22.45 -3.73 -8.14
N ASN A 134 -21.34 -4.45 -8.36
CA ASN A 134 -21.00 -5.69 -7.64
C ASN A 134 -20.03 -5.49 -6.45
N ASP A 135 -19.73 -4.24 -6.07
CA ASP A 135 -18.78 -3.86 -5.00
C ASP A 135 -17.34 -4.37 -5.20
N VAL A 136 -16.91 -4.51 -6.46
CA VAL A 136 -15.57 -5.02 -6.85
C VAL A 136 -14.86 -4.13 -7.87
N GLU A 137 -15.18 -2.82 -7.89
CA GLU A 137 -14.58 -1.82 -8.81
C GLU A 137 -13.05 -1.75 -8.76
N TYR A 138 -12.44 -2.23 -7.66
CA TYR A 138 -11.00 -2.33 -7.52
C TYR A 138 -10.36 -3.32 -8.49
N LEU A 139 -11.11 -4.26 -9.05
CA LEU A 139 -10.58 -5.22 -10.03
C LEU A 139 -10.36 -4.63 -11.41
N VAL A 140 -10.92 -3.45 -11.72
CA VAL A 140 -10.96 -2.91 -13.11
C VAL A 140 -9.80 -1.97 -13.42
N SER A 141 -9.19 -1.35 -12.42
CA SER A 141 -8.10 -0.39 -12.64
C SER A 141 -7.15 -0.33 -11.47
N LEU A 142 -5.87 -0.15 -11.78
CA LEU A 142 -4.80 0.17 -10.83
C LEU A 142 -5.06 1.49 -10.06
N SER A 143 -5.90 2.38 -10.58
CA SER A 143 -6.27 3.63 -9.91
C SER A 143 -7.44 3.47 -8.93
N ASN A 144 -8.24 2.42 -9.05
CA ASN A 144 -9.50 2.27 -8.30
C ASN A 144 -9.28 1.55 -6.97
N LYS A 145 -8.44 2.12 -6.10
CA LYS A 145 -8.20 1.53 -4.78
C LYS A 145 -9.47 1.57 -3.92
N LYS A 146 -9.99 0.40 -3.52
CA LYS A 146 -11.13 0.29 -2.60
C LYS A 146 -10.77 -0.52 -1.38
N ARG A 147 -11.00 0.03 -0.18
CA ARG A 147 -10.73 -0.64 1.11
C ARG A 147 -9.28 -1.16 1.28
N GLY A 148 -8.34 -0.64 0.50
CA GLY A 148 -6.94 -1.11 0.48
C GLY A 148 -6.64 -2.23 -0.50
N MET A 149 -7.58 -2.53 -1.40
CA MET A 149 -7.43 -3.50 -2.48
C MET A 149 -7.34 -2.79 -3.83
N VAL A 150 -6.55 -3.35 -4.73
CA VAL A 150 -6.45 -2.93 -6.13
C VAL A 150 -6.13 -4.14 -7.00
N GLY A 151 -6.78 -4.25 -8.16
CA GLY A 151 -6.52 -5.28 -9.15
C GLY A 151 -5.21 -4.99 -9.86
N ALA A 152 -4.39 -6.03 -10.04
CA ALA A 152 -3.11 -5.96 -10.71
C ALA A 152 -2.88 -7.22 -11.54
N PHE A 153 -2.21 -7.07 -12.68
CA PHE A 153 -1.78 -8.22 -13.46
C PHE A 153 -0.35 -8.59 -13.05
N VAL A 154 -0.17 -9.82 -12.58
CA VAL A 154 1.12 -10.41 -12.23
C VAL A 154 1.28 -11.67 -13.06
N ASP A 155 2.34 -11.73 -13.87
CA ASP A 155 2.62 -12.85 -14.78
C ASP A 155 1.43 -13.24 -15.66
N GLY A 156 0.69 -12.24 -16.15
CA GLY A 156 -0.49 -12.43 -17.01
C GLY A 156 -1.78 -12.85 -16.28
N LYS A 157 -1.74 -13.06 -14.96
CA LYS A 157 -2.92 -13.38 -14.13
C LYS A 157 -3.42 -12.15 -13.39
N LEU A 158 -4.74 -11.94 -13.40
CA LEU A 158 -5.38 -10.92 -12.57
C LEU A 158 -5.34 -11.37 -11.09
N MET A 159 -4.71 -10.55 -10.26
CA MET A 159 -4.51 -10.73 -8.83
C MET A 159 -5.02 -9.50 -8.08
N VAL A 160 -5.25 -9.63 -6.77
CA VAL A 160 -5.54 -8.48 -5.90
C VAL A 160 -4.30 -8.13 -5.10
N ARG A 161 -3.80 -6.91 -5.25
CA ARG A 161 -2.87 -6.31 -4.30
C ARG A 161 -3.66 -5.81 -3.10
N ASP A 162 -3.43 -6.39 -1.93
CA ASP A 162 -4.26 -6.22 -0.73
C ASP A 162 -3.42 -5.79 0.47
N GLU A 163 -3.73 -4.63 1.06
CA GLU A 163 -3.03 -4.12 2.24
C GLU A 163 -3.21 -4.98 3.50
N LYS A 164 -4.11 -5.98 3.49
CA LYS A 164 -4.23 -6.95 4.58
C LYS A 164 -3.19 -8.07 4.48
N VAL A 165 -2.57 -8.26 3.32
CA VAL A 165 -1.57 -9.30 3.07
C VAL A 165 -0.19 -8.66 3.14
N LYS A 166 0.69 -9.18 4.00
CA LYS A 166 2.10 -8.75 4.03
C LYS A 166 2.80 -9.29 2.79
N GLY A 167 3.29 -8.37 1.96
CA GLY A 167 4.19 -8.69 0.86
C GLY A 167 5.64 -8.58 1.28
N GLU A 168 6.45 -8.06 0.37
CA GLU A 168 7.89 -7.92 0.58
C GLU A 168 8.23 -6.83 1.61
N LEU A 169 9.37 -6.99 2.25
CA LEU A 169 9.89 -6.00 3.20
C LEU A 169 10.40 -4.77 2.44
N SER A 170 9.71 -3.64 2.62
CA SER A 170 9.97 -2.41 1.85
C SER A 170 10.95 -1.49 2.57
N MET A 171 10.77 -1.29 3.88
CA MET A 171 11.62 -0.43 4.69
C MET A 171 11.89 -1.06 6.05
N VAL A 172 13.12 -0.87 6.53
CA VAL A 172 13.50 -1.23 7.89
C VAL A 172 14.21 -0.05 8.53
N TYR A 173 13.76 0.29 9.74
CA TYR A 173 14.45 1.20 10.62
C TYR A 173 14.85 0.47 11.89
N LEU A 174 16.07 0.69 12.36
CA LEU A 174 16.40 0.44 13.75
C LEU A 174 15.85 1.59 14.59
N ILE A 175 15.23 1.31 15.72
CA ILE A 175 14.57 2.29 16.58
C ILE A 175 15.15 2.19 17.99
N ARG A 176 15.37 3.34 18.63
CA ARG A 176 15.76 3.41 20.03
C ARG A 176 15.13 4.61 20.72
N LYS A 177 15.04 4.54 22.05
CA LYS A 177 14.81 5.74 22.85
C LYS A 177 16.03 6.65 22.79
N ARG A 178 15.78 7.92 22.49
CA ARG A 178 16.76 8.99 22.61
C ARG A 178 17.20 9.07 24.07
N LYS A 179 18.51 9.12 24.29
CA LYS A 179 19.04 9.48 25.60
C LYS A 179 18.86 10.99 25.71
N ASP A 180 18.01 11.44 26.62
CA ASP A 180 17.95 12.86 26.96
C ASP A 180 19.29 13.18 27.66
N ASN A 181 20.05 14.14 27.10
CA ASN A 181 21.19 14.76 27.78
C ASN A 181 20.65 15.78 28.79
#